data_AF-A0A377M4A3-F1
#
_entry.id   AF-A0A377M4A3-F1
#
_cell.length_a   1.000
_cell.length_b   1.000
_cell.length_c   1.000
_cell.angle_alpha   90.00
_cell.angle_beta   90.00
_cell.angle_gamma   90.00
#
_symmetry.space_group_name_H-M   'P 1'
#
loop_
_entity.id
_entity.type
_entity.pdbx_description
1 polymer ?
#
loop_
_entity_poly.entity_id
_entity_poly.type
_entity_poly.pdbx_seq_one_letter_code
_entity_poly.pdbx_strand_id
1 'polypeptide(L)' 'MRITSTTSEFNAFEYISAARNHFGMSRDEAEQLTMTEFQYLIAAKYPDQKGFTREEYDSISEDYLAKKARRVSMAQQAA' A
#
# COMPACT_ATOMS: atom_id res chain seq x y z
N MET A 1 -6.16 -1.95 1.11
CA MET A 1 -7.25 -0.95 1.17
C MET A 1 -7.48 -0.47 -0.26
N ARG A 2 -8.53 -0.95 -0.94
CA ARG A 2 -8.90 -0.44 -2.26
C ARG A 2 -9.74 0.83 -2.06
N ILE A 3 -9.25 1.95 -2.57
CA ILE A 3 -9.97 3.23 -2.56
C ILE A 3 -10.95 3.17 -3.73
N THR A 4 -12.18 2.71 -3.50
CA THR A 4 -13.26 2.69 -4.53
C THR A 4 -14.32 3.76 -4.28
N SER A 5 -14.00 4.78 -3.49
CA SER A 5 -14.83 5.97 -3.29
C SER A 5 -14.18 7.12 -4.03
N THR A 6 -14.85 7.63 -5.06
CA THR A 6 -14.49 8.89 -5.73
C THR A 6 -15.43 9.97 -5.22
N THR A 7 -14.90 11.12 -4.82
CA THR A 7 -15.73 12.28 -4.45
C THR A 7 -16.20 12.98 -5.73
N SER A 8 -17.47 13.43 -5.75
CA SER A 8 -18.04 14.15 -6.91
C SER A 8 -17.61 15.61 -6.98
N GLU A 9 -17.04 16.12 -5.90
CA GLU A 9 -16.67 17.53 -5.73
C GLU A 9 -15.35 17.67 -4.99
N PHE A 10 -14.73 18.83 -5.17
CA PHE A 10 -13.50 19.19 -4.48
C PHE A 10 -13.83 19.88 -3.15
N ASN A 11 -13.25 19.37 -2.06
CA ASN A 11 -13.35 19.97 -0.74
C ASN A 11 -11.96 20.45 -0.26
N ALA A 12 -11.77 21.77 -0.21
CA ALA A 12 -10.51 22.38 0.18
C ALA A 12 -10.11 22.05 1.63
N PHE A 13 -11.08 21.92 2.54
CA PHE A 13 -10.82 21.61 3.95
C PHE A 13 -10.26 20.20 4.11
N GLU A 14 -10.89 19.21 3.46
CA GLU A 14 -10.40 17.82 3.46
C GLU A 14 -9.00 17.73 2.87
N TYR A 15 -8.75 18.47 1.79
CA TYR A 15 -7.47 18.52 1.12
C TYR A 15 -6.35 19.10 2.00
N ILE A 16 -6.57 20.27 2.63
CA ILE A 16 -5.61 20.89 3.55
C ILE A 16 -5.37 19.98 4.76
N SER A 17 -6.43 19.39 5.31
CA SER A 17 -6.33 18.46 6.44
C SER A 17 -5.50 17.23 6.07
N ALA A 18 -5.73 16.64 4.90
CA ALA A 18 -4.97 15.50 4.40
C ALA A 18 -3.48 15.86 4.21
N ALA A 19 -3.17 17.02 3.62
CA ALA A 19 -1.80 17.46 3.41
C ALA A 19 -1.03 17.60 4.74
N ARG A 20 -1.65 18.22 5.75
CA ARG A 20 -1.08 18.34 7.09
C ARG A 20 -0.88 16.99 7.77
N ASN A 21 -1.86 16.09 7.68
CA ASN A 21 -1.80 14.77 8.34
C ASN A 21 -0.81 13.82 7.65
N HIS A 22 -0.75 13.79 6.33
CA HIS A 22 0.15 12.90 5.60
C HIS A 22 1.58 13.44 5.56
N PHE A 23 1.81 14.75 5.49
CA PHE A 23 3.15 15.29 5.27
C PHE A 23 3.71 16.07 6.46
N GLY A 24 2.94 16.27 7.53
CA GLY A 24 3.38 17.02 8.71
C GLY A 24 3.59 18.51 8.46
N MET A 25 3.09 19.04 7.34
CA MET A 25 3.24 20.43 6.95
C MET A 25 2.36 21.37 7.79
N SER A 26 2.77 22.63 7.87
CA SER A 26 1.98 23.68 8.50
C SER A 26 0.71 23.98 7.70
N ARG A 27 -0.24 24.71 8.29
CA ARG A 27 -1.45 25.13 7.59
C ARG A 27 -1.14 26.03 6.41
N ASP A 28 -0.22 26.98 6.59
CA ASP A 28 0.13 27.96 5.57
C ASP A 28 0.80 27.30 4.35
N GLU A 29 1.63 26.29 4.58
CA GLU A 29 2.24 25.47 3.52
C GLU A 29 1.18 24.61 2.82
N ALA A 30 0.24 24.02 3.57
CA ALA A 30 -0.81 23.18 3.02
C ALA A 30 -1.80 23.96 2.15
N GLU A 31 -2.07 25.23 2.48
CA GLU A 31 -2.97 26.10 1.70
C GLU A 31 -2.38 26.52 0.35
N GLN A 32 -1.05 26.53 0.21
CA GLN A 32 -0.37 26.86 -1.04
C GLN A 32 -0.20 25.66 -1.98
N LEU A 33 -0.47 24.45 -1.49
CA LEU A 33 -0.22 23.21 -2.22
C LEU A 33 -1.29 22.96 -3.29
N THR A 34 -0.90 22.92 -4.56
CA THR A 34 -1.80 22.60 -5.67
C THR A 34 -2.14 21.11 -5.72
N MET A 35 -3.31 20.75 -6.27
CA MET A 35 -3.77 19.35 -6.33
C MET A 35 -2.77 18.40 -7.00
N THR A 36 -2.06 18.88 -8.03
CA THR A 36 -1.01 18.14 -8.72
C THR A 36 0.20 17.87 -7.80
N GLU A 37 0.63 18.88 -7.04
CA GLU A 37 1.75 18.73 -6.11
C GLU A 37 1.40 17.75 -4.98
N PHE A 38 0.20 17.82 -4.42
CA PHE A 38 -0.26 16.85 -3.43
C PHE A 38 -0.28 15.43 -3.99
N GLN A 39 -0.77 15.24 -5.21
CA GLN A 39 -0.77 13.93 -5.86
C GLN A 39 0.65 13.39 -6.02
N TYR A 40 1.61 14.25 -6.38
CA TYR A 40 3.01 13.90 -6.47
C TYR A 40 3.60 13.51 -5.10
N LEU A 41 3.31 14.27 -4.05
CA LEU A 41 3.75 13.96 -2.69
C LEU A 41 3.17 12.64 -2.18
N ILE A 42 1.91 12.33 -2.51
CA ILE A 42 1.29 11.03 -2.18
C ILE A 42 2.02 9.89 -2.90
N ALA A 43 2.29 10.02 -4.20
CA ALA A 43 3.03 9.01 -4.96
C ALA A 43 4.45 8.81 -4.43
N ALA A 44 5.13 9.89 -4.01
CA ALA A 44 6.46 9.81 -3.41
C ALA A 44 6.45 9.14 -2.02
N LYS A 45 5.43 9.41 -1.19
CA LYS A 45 5.31 8.82 0.15
C LYS A 45 4.86 7.36 0.11
N TYR A 46 4.01 7.02 -0.83
CA TYR A 46 3.49 5.68 -1.05
C TYR A 46 3.90 5.21 -2.45
N PRO A 47 5.21 4.94 -2.66
CA PRO A 47 5.67 4.47 -3.95
C PRO A 47 4.97 3.17 -4.30
N ASP A 48 4.78 2.94 -5.60
CA ASP A 48 4.20 1.71 -6.09
C ASP A 48 4.96 0.53 -5.49
N GLN A 49 4.23 -0.29 -4.74
CA GLN A 49 4.82 -1.50 -4.19
C GLN A 49 5.17 -2.39 -5.37
N LYS A 50 6.46 -2.75 -5.47
CA LYS A 50 6.92 -3.72 -6.46
C LYS A 50 6.07 -5.00 -6.30
N GLY A 51 5.21 -5.26 -7.27
CA GLY A 51 4.54 -6.55 -7.37
C GLY A 51 5.58 -7.66 -7.59
N PHE A 52 5.29 -8.87 -7.15
CA PHE A 52 6.15 -10.01 -7.45
C PHE A 52 6.18 -10.27 -8.95
N THR A 53 7.36 -10.59 -9.49
CA THR A 53 7.39 -11.26 -10.80
C THR A 53 6.75 -12.64 -10.68
N ARG A 54 6.37 -13.21 -11.82
CA ARG A 54 5.81 -14.56 -11.84
C ARG A 54 6.77 -15.57 -11.22
N GLU A 55 8.05 -15.45 -11.52
CA GLU A 55 9.11 -16.33 -11.04
C GLU A 55 9.32 -16.18 -9.52
N GLU A 56 9.29 -14.94 -9.01
CA GLU A 56 9.34 -14.67 -7.57
C GLU A 56 8.12 -15.30 -6.87
N TYR A 57 6.93 -15.18 -7.46
CA TYR A 57 5.72 -15.79 -6.92
C TYR A 57 5.76 -17.32 -6.92
N ASP A 58 6.21 -17.93 -8.02
CA ASP A 58 6.28 -19.38 -8.18
C ASP A 58 7.27 -19.98 -7.17
N SER A 59 8.45 -19.38 -6.99
CA SER A 59 9.46 -19.84 -6.02
C SER A 59 8.98 -19.76 -4.56
N ILE A 60 8.28 -18.68 -4.18
CA ILE A 60 7.69 -18.54 -2.84
C ILE A 60 6.59 -19.58 -2.63
N SER A 61 5.77 -19.81 -3.65
CA SER A 61 4.68 -20.78 -3.61
C SER A 61 5.23 -22.20 -3.42
N GLU A 62 6.26 -22.58 -4.17
CA GLU A 62 6.89 -23.89 -4.07
C GLU A 62 7.49 -24.14 -2.68
N ASP A 63 8.25 -23.20 -2.11
CA ASP A 63 8.81 -23.35 -0.77
C ASP A 63 7.72 -23.45 0.30
N TYR A 64 6.64 -22.66 0.17
CA TYR A 64 5.49 -22.76 1.07
C TYR A 64 4.80 -24.12 0.99
N LEU A 65 4.55 -24.64 -0.21
CA LEU A 65 3.95 -25.96 -0.42
C LEU A 65 4.86 -27.07 0.11
N ALA A 66 6.17 -26.99 -0.10
CA ALA A 66 7.14 -27.95 0.41
C ALA A 66 7.18 -27.96 1.95
N LYS A 67 7.18 -26.78 2.59
CA LYS A 67 7.07 -26.64 4.06
C LYS A 67 5.77 -27.24 4.57
N LYS A 68 4.65 -27.00 3.89
CA LYS A 68 3.35 -27.58 4.25
C LYS A 68 3.36 -29.10 4.12
N ALA A 69 3.92 -29.65 3.04
CA ALA A 69 4.01 -31.09 2.81
C ALA A 69 4.83 -31.79 3.90
N ARG A 70 5.99 -31.24 4.28
CA ARG A 70 6.82 -31.76 5.38
C ARG A 70 6.08 -31.78 6.71
N ARG A 71 5.30 -30.73 7.02
CA ARG A 71 4.50 -30.69 8.24
C ARG A 71 3.41 -31.75 8.26
N VAL A 72 2.74 -31.96 7.13
CA VAL A 72 1.68 -32.98 7.01
C VAL A 72 2.28 -34.38 7.12
N SER A 73 3.40 -34.66 6.47
CA SER A 73 4.04 -35.98 6.55
C SER A 73 4.57 -36.29 7.95
N MET A 74 5.16 -35.32 8.66
CA MET A 74 5.57 -35.48 10.05
C MET A 74 4.36 -35.75 10.97
N ALA A 75 3.24 -35.06 10.76
CA ALA A 75 2.01 -35.29 11.52
C ALA A 75 1.40 -36.67 11.23
N GLN A 76 1.51 -37.17 10.01
CA GLN A 76 1.05 -38.51 9.62
C GLN A 76 1.96 -39.63 10.15
N GLN A 77 3.26 -39.39 10.29
CA GLN A 77 4.21 -40.37 10.84
C GLN A 77 4.18 -40.44 12.38
N ALA A 78 3.64 -39.42 13.04
CA ALA A 78 3.50 -39.37 14.50
C ALA A 78 2.15 -39.88 15.01
N ALA A 79 1.27 -40.35 14.10
CA ALA A 79 -0.04 -40.93 14.38
C ALA A 79 -0.02 -42.44 14.12
#